data_AF-A0A1J4RM67-F1
#
_entry.id   AF-A0A1J4RM67-F1
#
_cell.length_a   1.000
_cell.length_b   1.000
_cell.length_c   1.000
_cell.angle_alpha   90.00
_cell.angle_beta   90.00
_cell.angle_gamma   90.00
#
_symmetry.space_group_name_H-M   'P 1'
#
loop_
_entity.id
_entity.type
_entity.pdbx_description
1 polymer ?
#
loop_
_entity_poly.entity_id
_entity_poly.type
_entity_poly.pdbx_seq_one_letter_code
_entity_poly.pdbx_strand_id
1 'polypeptide(L)'
;MPKPITRNTLYYGDNLPILREHIPDESVDLIYLDPPFNSSRSYNVLFKEESGQESGAQITAFEDTWHWGADAERTYHEIIQNARPEV
;
A
#
# COMPACT_ATOMS: atom_id res chain seq x y z
N MET A 1 -21.15 10.04 -2.80
CA MET A 1 -20.50 9.19 -3.82
C MET A 1 -19.27 9.93 -4.31
N PRO A 2 -18.10 9.28 -4.38
CA PRO A 2 -16.87 9.91 -4.86
C PRO A 2 -17.06 10.38 -6.31
N LYS A 3 -16.35 11.44 -6.69
CA LYS A 3 -16.44 11.97 -8.07
C LYS A 3 -15.72 11.00 -9.02
N PRO A 4 -16.23 10.78 -10.26
CA PRO A 4 -15.58 9.89 -11.21
C PRO A 4 -14.14 10.31 -11.52
N ILE A 5 -13.22 9.35 -11.46
CA ILE A 5 -11.82 9.52 -11.84
C ILE A 5 -11.75 9.43 -13.37
N THR A 6 -11.55 10.57 -14.04
CA THR A 6 -11.63 10.68 -15.51
C THR A 6 -10.28 10.86 -16.19
N ARG A 7 -9.19 10.94 -15.41
CA ARG A 7 -7.81 11.08 -15.85
C ARG A 7 -6.89 10.33 -14.89
N ASN A 8 -5.66 10.08 -15.32
CA ASN A 8 -4.62 9.50 -14.47
C ASN A 8 -4.48 10.30 -13.17
N THR A 9 -4.63 9.63 -12.03
CA THR A 9 -4.68 10.25 -10.71
C THR A 9 -3.74 9.52 -9.77
N LEU A 10 -2.93 10.28 -9.01
CA LEU A 10 -2.06 9.77 -7.97
C LEU A 10 -2.65 10.14 -6.61
N TYR A 11 -2.85 9.14 -5.75
CA TYR A 11 -3.22 9.34 -4.35
C TYR A 11 -1.99 9.10 -3.47
N TYR A 12 -1.83 9.91 -2.42
CA TYR A 12 -0.76 9.77 -1.45
C TYR A 12 -1.35 9.57 -0.05
N GLY A 13 -1.10 8.41 0.56
CA GLY A 13 -1.62 8.05 1.88
C GLY A 13 -1.83 6.55 2.03
N ASP A 14 -2.49 6.15 3.11
CA ASP A 14 -2.93 4.78 3.36
C ASP A 14 -3.96 4.35 2.31
N ASN A 15 -3.77 3.16 1.74
CA ASN A 15 -4.62 2.68 0.66
C ASN A 15 -6.07 2.40 1.09
N LEU A 16 -6.33 1.99 2.33
CA LEU A 16 -7.67 1.58 2.77
C LEU A 16 -8.64 2.77 2.83
N PRO A 17 -8.32 3.89 3.52
CA PRO A 17 -9.15 5.09 3.47
C PRO A 17 -9.29 5.65 2.05
N ILE A 18 -8.20 5.67 1.26
CA ILE A 18 -8.23 6.17 -0.12
C ILE A 18 -9.23 5.37 -0.97
N LEU A 19 -9.14 4.04 -0.94
CA LEU A 19 -10.04 3.16 -1.69
C LEU A 19 -11.50 3.36 -1.28
N ARG A 20 -11.78 3.52 0.02
CA ARG A 20 -13.14 3.66 0.56
C ARG A 20 -13.76 5.04 0.32
N GLU A 21 -12.98 6.11 0.40
CA GLU A 21 -13.50 7.48 0.43
C GLU A 21 -13.41 8.19 -0.92
N HIS A 22 -12.47 7.80 -1.78
CA HIS A 22 -12.13 8.54 -2.99
C HIS A 22 -12.35 7.78 -4.29
N ILE A 23 -12.39 6.45 -4.27
CA ILE A 23 -12.57 5.63 -5.46
C ILE A 23 -14.03 5.12 -5.49
N PRO A 24 -14.81 5.42 -6.55
CA PRO A 24 -16.18 4.92 -6.65
C PRO A 24 -16.25 3.39 -6.76
N ASP A 25 -17.34 2.80 -6.26
CA ASP A 25 -17.64 1.38 -6.46
C ASP A 25 -17.74 1.05 -7.96
N GLU A 26 -17.37 -0.19 -8.34
CA GLU A 26 -17.50 -0.72 -9.70
C GLU A 26 -16.86 0.17 -10.80
N SER A 27 -15.82 0.94 -10.45
CA SER A 27 -15.19 1.92 -11.34
C SER A 27 -13.82 1.51 -11.89
N VAL A 28 -13.30 0.33 -11.51
CA VAL A 28 -11.96 -0.14 -11.88
C VAL A 28 -12.07 -1.48 -12.61
N ASP A 29 -11.58 -1.53 -13.85
CA ASP A 29 -11.63 -2.74 -14.69
C ASP A 29 -10.45 -3.70 -14.46
N LEU A 30 -9.27 -3.17 -14.10
CA LEU A 30 -8.05 -3.94 -13.91
C LEU A 30 -7.23 -3.39 -12.74
N ILE A 31 -6.76 -4.29 -11.89
CA ILE A 31 -5.91 -3.98 -10.73
C ILE A 31 -4.58 -4.71 -10.88
N TYR A 32 -3.47 -3.97 -10.76
CA TYR A 32 -2.14 -4.52 -10.55
C TYR A 32 -1.65 -4.11 -9.17
N LEU A 33 -1.19 -5.07 -8.37
CA LEU A 33 -0.69 -4.84 -7.02
C LEU A 33 0.61 -5.62 -6.83
N ASP A 34 1.58 -4.97 -6.20
CA ASP A 34 2.84 -5.57 -5.75
C ASP A 34 2.99 -5.25 -4.24
N PRO A 35 2.18 -5.87 -3.37
CA PRO A 35 2.20 -5.59 -1.95
C PRO A 35 3.49 -6.15 -1.30
N PRO A 36 3.88 -5.65 -0.13
CA PRO A 36 4.97 -6.22 0.65
C PRO A 36 4.77 -7.73 0.86
N PHE A 37 5.80 -8.53 0.58
CA PHE A 37 5.74 -10.00 0.66
C PHE A 37 5.95 -10.52 2.08
N ASN A 38 6.23 -9.65 3.06
CA ASN A 38 6.61 -9.99 4.42
C ASN A 38 7.81 -10.94 4.47
N SER A 39 8.80 -10.68 3.61
CA SER A 39 9.98 -11.52 3.44
C SER A 39 11.02 -11.38 4.57
N SER A 40 10.75 -10.52 5.56
CA SER A 40 11.69 -10.14 6.63
C SER A 40 13.00 -9.56 6.09
N ARG A 41 12.93 -8.86 4.96
CA ARG A 41 14.08 -8.19 4.34
C ARG A 41 13.93 -6.67 4.49
N SER A 42 14.97 -6.03 5.00
CA SER A 42 15.11 -4.57 4.93
C SER A 42 15.61 -4.19 3.55
N TYR A 43 14.79 -3.50 2.76
CA TYR A 43 15.23 -2.94 1.49
C TYR A 43 15.88 -1.59 1.78
N ASN A 44 17.20 -1.50 1.58
CA ASN A 44 17.95 -0.25 1.72
C ASN A 44 18.09 0.38 0.33
N VAL A 45 17.70 1.65 0.16
CA VAL A 45 18.07 2.39 -1.05
C VAL A 45 19.56 2.70 -0.94
N LEU A 46 20.37 2.02 -1.75
CA LEU A 46 21.78 2.39 -1.94
C LEU A 46 21.81 3.57 -2.91
N PHE A 47 21.81 4.80 -2.39
CA PHE A 47 22.29 5.92 -3.19
C PHE A 47 23.79 5.68 -3.43
N LYS A 48 24.21 5.62 -4.70
CA LYS A 48 25.63 5.73 -5.06
C LYS A 48 25.83 7.16 -5.54
N GLU A 49 26.70 7.91 -4.88
CA GLU A 49 27.23 9.13 -5.47
C GLU A 49 28.04 8.77 -6.73
N GLU A 50 27.94 9.58 -7.78
CA GLU A 50 28.74 9.43 -9.02
C GLU A 50 30.26 9.43 -8.77
N SER A 51 30.70 9.90 -7.59
CA SER A 51 32.10 9.97 -7.15
C SER A 51 32.71 8.62 -6.76
N GLY A 52 31.90 7.56 -6.63
CA GLY A 52 32.37 6.23 -6.20
C GLY A 52 32.73 6.13 -4.72
N GLN A 53 32.49 7.18 -3.92
CA GLN A 53 32.61 7.10 -2.46
C GLN A 53 31.33 6.50 -1.85
N GLU A 54 31.48 5.63 -0.85
CA GLU A 54 30.35 5.09 -0.10
C GLU A 54 29.65 6.23 0.65
N SER A 55 28.50 6.67 0.16
CA SER A 55 27.67 7.63 0.87
C SER A 55 27.14 6.97 2.14
N GLY A 56 27.52 7.49 3.31
CA GLY A 56 27.12 6.98 4.63
C GLY A 56 25.63 7.08 4.97
N ALA A 57 24.78 7.43 4.00
CA ALA A 57 23.33 7.53 4.17
C ALA A 57 22.65 6.30 3.55
N GLN A 58 22.64 5.19 4.28
CA GLN A 58 21.66 4.13 4.03
C GLN A 58 20.30 4.63 4.52
N ILE A 59 19.46 5.10 3.60
CA ILE A 59 18.07 5.41 3.91
C ILE A 59 17.31 4.09 3.80
N THR A 60 16.76 3.61 4.92
CA THR A 60 15.81 2.48 4.93
C THR A 60 14.66 2.83 3.98
N ALA A 61 14.51 2.08 2.89
CA ALA A 61 13.50 2.37 1.87
C ALA A 61 12.10 2.06 2.40
N PHE A 62 11.99 0.92 3.07
CA PHE A 62 10.84 0.46 3.84
C PHE A 62 11.22 -0.85 4.57
N GLU A 63 10.55 -1.13 5.68
CA GLU A 63 10.63 -2.42 6.36
C GLU A 63 9.54 -3.35 5.82
N ASP A 64 9.91 -4.46 5.19
CA ASP A 64 8.97 -5.52 4.76
C ASP A 64 8.61 -6.43 5.94
N THR A 65 8.15 -5.82 7.04
CA THR A 65 7.74 -6.49 8.27
C THR A 65 6.42 -5.91 8.75
N TRP A 66 5.36 -6.70 8.63
CA TRP A 66 4.04 -6.35 9.15
C TRP A 66 3.75 -7.16 10.41
N HIS A 67 3.20 -6.49 11.41
CA HIS A 67 2.73 -7.13 12.64
C HIS A 67 1.21 -7.02 12.72
N TRP A 68 0.58 -8.08 13.20
CA TRP A 68 -0.85 -8.06 13.45
C TRP A 68 -1.17 -7.13 14.64
N GLY A 69 -1.63 -5.92 14.33
CA GLY A 69 -2.02 -4.90 15.30
C GLY A 69 -3.54 -4.78 15.44
N ALA A 70 -3.98 -3.88 16.33
CA ALA A 70 -5.40 -3.63 16.57
C ALA A 70 -6.15 -3.18 15.30
N ASP A 71 -5.50 -2.45 14.40
CA ASP A 71 -6.11 -2.01 13.14
C ASP A 71 -6.29 -3.17 12.14
N ALA A 72 -5.36 -4.13 12.13
CA ALA A 72 -5.48 -5.35 11.34
C ALA A 72 -6.64 -6.22 11.85
N GLU A 73 -6.73 -6.41 13.17
CA GLU A 73 -7.83 -7.13 13.82
C GLU A 73 -9.20 -6.49 13.51
N ARG A 74 -9.31 -5.16 13.65
CA ARG A 74 -10.53 -4.43 13.35
C ARG A 74 -10.94 -4.60 11.89
N THR A 75 -9.99 -4.41 10.98
CA THR A 75 -10.23 -4.54 9.54
C THR A 75 -10.65 -5.97 9.18
N TYR A 76 -10.01 -6.98 9.78
CA TYR A 76 -10.38 -8.39 9.61
C TYR A 76 -11.81 -8.66 10.06
N HIS A 77 -12.20 -8.20 11.26
CA HIS A 77 -13.57 -8.35 11.75
C HIS A 77 -14.60 -7.66 10.84
N GLU A 78 -14.30 -6.44 10.38
CA GLU A 78 -15.16 -5.72 9.41
C GLU A 78 -15.35 -6.54 8.12
N ILE A 79 -14.26 -7.09 7.57
CA ILE A 79 -14.31 -7.90 6.34
C ILE A 79 -15.13 -9.17 6.56
N ILE A 80 -14.86 -9.93 7.63
CA ILE A 80 -15.59 -11.18 7.90
C ILE A 80 -17.09 -10.96 8.09
N GLN A 81 -17.50 -9.81 8.64
CA GLN A 81 -18.91 -9.50 8.88
C GLN A 81 -19.64 -8.95 7.64
N ASN A 82 -18.93 -8.18 6.79
CA ASN A 82 -19.57 -7.39 5.73
C ASN A 82 -19.18 -7.82 4.31
N ALA A 83 -18.19 -8.71 4.16
CA ALA A 83 -17.82 -9.24 2.86
C ALA A 83 -18.98 -10.05 2.28
N ARG A 84 -19.23 -9.87 0.97
CA ARG A 84 -20.23 -10.67 0.27
C ARG A 84 -19.77 -12.14 0.29
N PRO A 85 -20.65 -13.09 0.67
CA PRO A 85 -20.27 -14.50 0.83
C PRO A 85 -19.92 -15.21 -0.49
N GLU A 86 -20.05 -14.55 -1.63
CA GLU A 86 -19.91 -15.16 -2.95
C GLU A 86 -19.07 -14.26 -3.85
N VAL A 87 -17.85 -14.73 -4.10
CA VAL A 87 -17.05 -14.45 -5.32
C VAL A 87 -16.69 -15.81 -5.90
#